data_AF-X6LJ99-F1
#
_entry.id   AF-X6LJ99-F1
#
_cell.length_a   1.000
_cell.length_b   1.000
_cell.length_c   1.000
_cell.angle_alpha   90.00
_cell.angle_beta   90.00
_cell.angle_gamma   90.00
#
_symmetry.space_group_name_H-M   'P 1'
#
loop_
_entity.id
_entity.type
_entity.pdbx_description
1 polymer ?
#
loop_
_entity_poly.entity_id
_entity_poly.type
_entity_poly.pdbx_seq_one_letter_code
_entity_poly.pdbx_strand_id
1 'polypeptide(L)'
;IRDRIRRWKQKDLQSLWNEFIDHSREISSHSLKPARAPTKSDKLRSCRNFAALGEYSNAFRALHSQGRSTYDKCTIDALKAKHPSEEEPKIDLESFNSHPRNPFTKEEVIAYVQKLRRSSSGGPDFFSAQYLLDMIPFEVESGVVSQWTQVAQLIGEDKVNVEGAAIAYGARLIAIPKPDGSPRPIAIGCLLRRTAAAILSTRHKHKVQQAVGAKQFGINVPSGVEVFVHGFKATVQWASKDKNRVAVKVDFKNAFNIIRRKKLLELVGSRLPSLFKYVHGCYVKH
;
A
#
# COMPACT_ATOMS: atom_id res chain seq x y z
N ILE A 1 29.32 -1.63 -4.76
CA ILE A 1 28.41 -1.68 -5.92
C ILE A 1 29.00 -2.45 -7.10
N ARG A 2 30.19 -2.10 -7.62
CA ARG A 2 30.82 -2.80 -8.77
C ARG A 2 30.96 -4.32 -8.56
N ASP A 3 31.36 -4.74 -7.35
CA ASP A 3 31.47 -6.17 -7.01
C ASP A 3 30.12 -6.91 -7.04
N ARG A 4 29.08 -6.34 -6.41
CA ARG A 4 27.71 -6.89 -6.46
C ARG A 4 27.20 -7.05 -7.90
N ILE A 5 27.45 -6.06 -8.77
CA ILE A 5 27.08 -6.12 -10.19
C ILE A 5 27.83 -7.26 -10.90
N ARG A 6 29.13 -7.44 -10.61
CA ARG A 6 29.93 -8.55 -11.16
C ARG A 6 29.36 -9.91 -10.75
N ARG A 7 29.11 -10.12 -9.45
CA ARG A 7 28.49 -11.35 -8.93
C ARG A 7 27.09 -11.61 -9.51
N TRP A 8 26.28 -10.56 -9.67
CA TRP A 8 24.98 -10.67 -10.34
C TRP A 8 25.13 -11.17 -11.78
N LYS A 9 26.05 -10.58 -12.56
CA LYS A 9 26.33 -11.02 -13.94
C LYS A 9 26.84 -12.46 -14.02
N GLN A 10 27.55 -12.91 -12.99
CA GLN A 10 28.03 -14.30 -12.85
C GLN A 10 26.94 -15.26 -12.33
N LYS A 11 25.71 -14.78 -12.09
CA LYS A 11 24.60 -15.54 -11.48
C LYS A 11 24.93 -16.11 -10.09
N ASP A 12 25.86 -15.48 -9.37
CA ASP A 12 26.18 -15.81 -7.98
C ASP A 12 25.16 -15.17 -7.03
N LEU A 13 23.92 -15.64 -7.15
CA LEU A 13 22.78 -15.14 -6.38
C LEU A 13 22.88 -15.52 -4.90
N GLN A 14 23.45 -16.69 -4.60
CA GLN A 14 23.58 -17.17 -3.23
C GLN A 14 24.51 -16.28 -2.41
N SER A 15 25.66 -15.87 -2.95
CA SER A 15 26.55 -14.96 -2.22
C SER A 15 25.90 -13.59 -2.04
N LEU A 16 25.14 -13.10 -3.04
CA LEU A 16 24.36 -11.84 -2.93
C LEU A 16 23.32 -11.90 -1.84
N TRP A 17 22.65 -13.04 -1.72
CA TRP A 17 21.70 -13.28 -0.65
C TRP A 17 22.38 -13.34 0.71
N ASN A 18 23.46 -14.10 0.86
CA ASN A 18 24.20 -14.21 2.12
C ASN A 18 24.72 -12.86 2.59
N GLU A 19 25.33 -12.06 1.70
CA GLU A 19 25.78 -10.70 2.02
C GLU A 19 24.61 -9.81 2.49
N PHE A 20 23.45 -9.91 1.85
CA PHE A 20 22.26 -9.18 2.29
C PHE A 20 21.79 -9.61 3.69
N ILE A 21 21.77 -10.92 3.96
CA ILE A 21 21.39 -11.47 5.27
C ILE A 21 22.35 -11.02 6.36
N ASP A 22 23.65 -11.08 6.12
CA ASP A 22 24.66 -10.66 7.09
C ASP A 22 24.54 -9.17 7.41
N HIS A 23 24.40 -8.33 6.38
CA HIS A 23 24.13 -6.91 6.57
C HIS A 23 22.83 -6.64 7.34
N SER A 24 21.76 -7.42 7.08
CA SER A 24 20.49 -7.29 7.79
C SER A 24 20.61 -7.67 9.27
N ARG A 25 21.38 -8.71 9.60
CA ARG A 25 21.68 -9.11 10.99
C ARG A 25 22.47 -8.04 11.72
N GLU A 26 23.49 -7.46 11.08
CA GLU A 26 24.26 -6.35 11.64
C GLU A 26 23.38 -5.13 11.94
N ILE A 27 22.47 -4.76 11.04
CA ILE A 27 21.53 -3.65 11.30
C ILE A 27 20.64 -3.97 12.51
N SER A 28 20.17 -5.21 12.61
CA SER A 28 19.26 -5.65 13.68
C SER A 28 19.94 -5.71 15.05
N SER A 29 21.25 -5.92 15.10
CA SER A 29 22.02 -5.97 16.37
C SER A 29 22.33 -4.59 16.94
N HIS A 30 22.20 -3.51 16.17
CA HIS A 30 22.41 -2.15 16.65
C HIS A 30 21.18 -1.66 17.42
N SER A 31 21.37 -1.15 18.66
CA SER A 31 20.28 -0.51 19.39
C SER A 31 19.79 0.71 18.61
N LEU A 32 18.51 0.72 18.24
CA LEU A 32 17.91 1.90 17.63
C LEU A 32 17.98 3.06 18.62
N LYS A 33 18.65 4.14 18.25
CA LYS A 33 18.62 5.38 19.02
C LYS A 33 17.16 5.82 19.15
N PRO A 34 16.72 6.24 20.35
CA PRO A 34 15.35 6.70 20.54
C PRO A 34 15.04 7.84 19.57
N ALA A 35 13.82 7.86 19.03
CA ALA A 35 13.43 8.92 18.13
C ALA A 35 13.39 10.23 18.92
N ARG A 36 14.14 11.23 18.45
CA ARG A 36 14.09 12.60 18.98
C ARG A 36 13.25 13.48 18.07
N ALA A 37 12.70 14.54 18.65
CA ALA A 37 12.08 15.60 17.86
C ALA A 37 13.10 16.17 16.85
N PRO A 38 12.72 16.37 15.57
CA PRO A 38 13.63 16.86 14.56
C PRO A 38 14.00 18.31 14.84
N THR A 39 15.30 18.62 14.80
CA THR A 39 15.79 19.98 14.96
C THR A 39 15.38 20.86 13.77
N LYS A 40 15.48 22.19 13.91
CA LYS A 40 15.28 23.12 12.78
C LYS A 40 16.16 22.75 11.58
N SER A 41 17.41 22.36 11.83
CA SER A 41 18.36 21.91 10.80
C SER A 41 17.88 20.63 10.09
N ASP A 42 17.40 19.64 10.84
CA ASP A 42 16.88 18.38 10.28
C ASP A 42 15.65 18.63 9.38
N LYS A 43 14.75 19.52 9.82
CA LYS A 43 13.57 19.94 9.07
C LYS A 43 13.94 20.66 7.77
N LEU A 44 14.89 21.60 7.84
CA LEU A 44 15.38 22.33 6.67
C LEU A 44 16.09 21.40 5.67
N ARG A 45 16.90 20.45 6.16
CA ARG A 45 17.53 19.44 5.31
C ARG A 45 16.49 18.60 4.57
N SER A 46 15.49 18.10 5.30
CA SER A 46 14.40 17.30 4.72
C SER A 46 13.59 18.11 3.69
N CYS A 47 13.30 19.38 4.01
CA CYS A 47 12.63 20.31 3.10
C CYS A 47 13.43 20.49 1.79
N ARG A 48 14.73 20.77 1.89
CA ARG A 48 15.63 20.90 0.73
C ARG A 48 15.66 19.63 -0.11
N ASN A 49 15.75 18.46 0.53
CA ASN A 49 15.76 17.18 -0.19
C ASN A 49 14.46 16.95 -0.98
N PHE A 50 13.28 17.21 -0.38
CA PHE A 50 12.02 17.07 -1.10
C PHE A 50 11.86 18.13 -2.20
N ALA A 51 12.30 19.36 -1.96
CA ALA A 51 12.27 20.42 -2.97
C ALA A 51 13.17 20.10 -4.18
N ALA A 52 14.36 19.53 -3.94
CA ALA A 52 15.27 19.07 -5.00
C ALA A 52 14.67 17.93 -5.86
N LEU A 53 13.74 17.16 -5.29
CA LEU A 53 12.97 16.14 -6.01
C LEU A 53 11.70 16.69 -6.70
N GLY A 54 11.43 18.00 -6.61
CA GLY A 54 10.23 18.64 -7.14
C GLY A 54 8.97 18.42 -6.29
N GLU A 55 9.10 17.91 -5.07
CA GLU A 55 7.97 17.54 -4.21
C GLU A 55 7.61 18.63 -3.21
N TYR A 56 7.18 19.80 -3.69
CA TYR A 56 6.97 20.99 -2.86
C TYR A 56 5.98 20.79 -1.71
N SER A 57 4.89 20.03 -1.90
CA SER A 57 3.96 19.74 -0.80
C SER A 57 4.62 18.92 0.31
N ASN A 58 5.54 18.00 -0.02
CA ASN A 58 6.29 17.23 0.97
C ASN A 58 7.37 18.09 1.63
N ALA A 59 8.01 18.97 0.86
CA ALA A 59 8.97 19.94 1.39
C ALA A 59 8.31 20.83 2.47
N PHE A 60 7.12 21.37 2.18
CA PHE A 60 6.37 22.18 3.14
C PHE A 60 5.94 21.39 4.38
N ARG A 61 5.47 20.14 4.21
CA ARG A 61 5.14 19.26 5.34
C ARG A 61 6.37 18.95 6.21
N ALA A 62 7.56 18.81 5.62
CA ALA A 62 8.78 18.51 6.35
C ALA A 62 9.13 19.60 7.38
N LEU A 63 8.80 20.87 7.09
CA LEU A 63 8.98 22.00 8.02
C LEU A 63 8.13 21.86 9.30
N HIS A 64 7.01 21.14 9.21
CA HIS A 64 6.05 20.93 10.30
C HIS A 64 6.13 19.52 10.89
N SER A 65 7.13 18.72 10.49
CA SER A 65 7.27 17.34 10.96
C SER A 65 7.47 17.29 12.48
N GLN A 66 6.72 16.41 13.13
CA GLN A 66 6.82 16.10 14.57
C GLN A 66 7.85 15.00 14.86
N GLY A 67 8.57 14.51 13.85
CA GLY A 67 9.52 13.41 13.98
C GLY A 67 8.94 12.05 13.64
N ARG A 68 9.73 11.00 13.93
CA ARG A 68 9.36 9.60 13.72
C ARG A 68 8.95 8.98 15.05
N SER A 69 8.10 7.96 15.01
CA SER A 69 7.85 7.14 16.20
C SER A 69 9.10 6.37 16.61
N THR A 70 9.34 6.25 17.91
CA THR A 70 10.29 5.29 18.49
C THR A 70 9.69 3.89 18.36
N TYR A 71 10.49 2.90 17.95
CA TYR A 71 10.05 1.50 17.87
C TYR A 71 10.47 0.75 19.14
N ASP A 72 9.93 1.18 20.28
CA ASP A 72 10.08 0.47 21.55
C ASP A 72 9.06 -0.68 21.65
N LYS A 73 9.19 -1.48 22.71
CA LYS A 73 8.28 -2.61 22.97
C LYS A 73 6.81 -2.17 23.03
N CYS A 74 6.53 -1.04 23.68
CA CYS A 74 5.18 -0.48 23.78
C CYS A 74 4.58 -0.16 22.40
N THR A 75 5.33 0.50 21.52
CA THR A 75 4.90 0.82 20.17
C THR A 75 4.69 -0.43 19.34
N ILE A 76 5.61 -1.40 19.43
CA ILE A 76 5.50 -2.69 18.73
C ILE A 76 4.26 -3.46 19.19
N ASP A 77 4.02 -3.54 20.50
CA ASP A 77 2.86 -4.24 21.07
C ASP A 77 1.55 -3.52 20.68
N ALA A 78 1.52 -2.18 20.70
CA ALA A 78 0.38 -1.39 20.24
C ALA A 78 0.08 -1.55 18.75
N LEU A 79 1.12 -1.75 17.92
CA LEU A 79 0.95 -2.09 16.50
C LEU A 79 0.41 -3.52 16.34
N LYS A 80 1.00 -4.51 17.02
CA LYS A 80 0.56 -5.91 16.98
C LYS A 80 -0.90 -6.07 17.43
N ALA A 81 -1.30 -5.37 18.50
CA ALA A 81 -2.68 -5.40 18.99
C ALA A 81 -3.72 -4.91 17.96
N LYS A 82 -3.30 -4.16 16.93
CA LYS A 82 -4.19 -3.72 15.85
C LYS A 82 -4.38 -4.78 14.76
N HIS A 83 -3.57 -5.83 14.74
CA HIS A 83 -3.64 -6.91 13.77
C HIS A 83 -3.94 -8.23 14.49
N PRO A 84 -5.21 -8.47 14.87
CA PRO A 84 -5.58 -9.72 15.54
C PRO A 84 -5.33 -10.91 14.60
N SER A 85 -4.87 -12.02 15.18
CA SER A 85 -4.74 -13.27 14.43
C SER A 85 -6.13 -13.79 14.04
N GLU A 86 -6.24 -14.30 12.82
CA GLU A 86 -7.44 -14.93 12.29
C GLU A 86 -7.00 -16.21 11.56
N GLU A 87 -7.78 -17.28 11.67
CA GLU A 87 -7.53 -18.50 10.91
C GLU A 87 -7.57 -18.25 9.40
N GLU A 88 -6.80 -19.03 8.65
CA GLU A 88 -6.82 -18.97 7.18
C GLU A 88 -8.25 -19.23 6.66
N PRO A 89 -8.80 -18.31 5.83
CA PRO A 89 -10.16 -18.45 5.34
C PRO A 89 -10.28 -19.62 4.36
N LYS A 90 -11.11 -20.61 4.71
CA LYS A 90 -11.48 -21.71 3.82
C LYS A 90 -12.46 -21.20 2.75
N ILE A 91 -12.01 -21.09 1.51
CA ILE A 91 -12.79 -20.63 0.33
C ILE A 91 -12.65 -21.67 -0.78
N ASP A 92 -13.74 -21.98 -1.47
CA ASP A 92 -13.71 -22.78 -2.70
C ASP A 92 -13.14 -21.93 -3.85
N LEU A 93 -11.99 -22.32 -4.38
CA LEU A 93 -11.29 -21.59 -5.44
C LEU A 93 -11.81 -21.93 -6.83
N GLU A 94 -12.42 -23.12 -7.01
CA GLU A 94 -12.82 -23.61 -8.32
C GLU A 94 -13.96 -22.79 -8.91
N SER A 95 -14.87 -22.30 -8.06
CA SER A 95 -15.95 -21.40 -8.47
C SER A 95 -15.48 -20.06 -9.06
N PHE A 96 -14.19 -19.72 -8.95
CA PHE A 96 -13.64 -18.42 -9.39
C PHE A 96 -12.56 -18.53 -10.48
N ASN A 97 -12.29 -19.73 -11.00
CA ASN A 97 -11.29 -19.96 -12.04
C ASN A 97 -11.74 -19.55 -13.45
N SER A 98 -13.05 -19.44 -13.70
CA SER A 98 -13.65 -19.24 -15.04
C SER A 98 -13.62 -17.80 -15.58
N HIS A 99 -13.15 -16.82 -14.81
CA HIS A 99 -13.22 -15.41 -15.23
C HIS A 99 -12.02 -15.02 -16.12
N PRO A 100 -12.25 -14.57 -17.37
CA PRO A 100 -11.17 -14.19 -18.27
C PRO A 100 -10.41 -12.98 -17.70
N ARG A 101 -9.07 -13.03 -17.78
CA ARG A 101 -8.19 -11.97 -17.30
C ARG A 101 -7.34 -11.48 -18.45
N ASN A 102 -7.51 -10.19 -18.77
CA ASN A 102 -6.70 -9.55 -19.77
C ASN A 102 -5.29 -9.33 -19.21
N PRO A 103 -4.22 -9.65 -19.96
CA PRO A 103 -2.86 -9.33 -19.57
C PRO A 103 -2.70 -7.84 -19.23
N PHE A 104 -1.90 -7.52 -18.23
CA PHE A 104 -1.44 -6.15 -18.00
C PHE A 104 -0.52 -5.70 -19.12
N THR A 105 -0.56 -4.41 -19.44
CA THR A 105 0.30 -3.83 -20.48
C THR A 105 1.38 -2.93 -19.89
N LYS A 106 2.42 -2.67 -20.66
CA LYS A 106 3.52 -1.77 -20.24
C LYS A 106 3.01 -0.34 -20.08
N GLU A 107 2.07 0.06 -20.92
CA GLU A 107 1.45 1.39 -20.89
C GLU A 107 0.69 1.61 -19.59
N GLU A 108 0.00 0.59 -19.08
CA GLU A 108 -0.68 0.66 -17.78
C GLU A 108 0.30 0.78 -16.62
N VAL A 109 1.43 0.04 -16.68
CA VAL A 109 2.52 0.16 -15.70
C VAL A 109 3.11 1.57 -15.75
N ILE A 110 3.48 2.07 -16.94
CA ILE A 110 4.04 3.42 -17.11
C ILE A 110 3.06 4.48 -16.61
N ALA A 111 1.77 4.37 -16.96
CA ALA A 111 0.74 5.31 -16.52
C ALA A 111 0.54 5.31 -14.99
N TYR A 112 0.70 4.16 -14.32
CA TYR A 112 0.71 4.10 -12.86
C TYR A 112 1.97 4.75 -12.28
N VAL A 113 3.15 4.37 -12.78
CA VAL A 113 4.44 4.80 -12.24
C VAL A 113 4.63 6.31 -12.38
N GLN A 114 4.22 6.89 -13.51
CA GLN A 114 4.28 8.34 -13.74
C GLN A 114 3.40 9.15 -12.77
N LYS A 115 2.38 8.55 -12.17
CA LYS A 115 1.55 9.19 -11.12
C LYS A 115 2.20 9.14 -9.74
N LEU A 116 3.24 8.33 -9.57
CA LEU A 116 3.91 8.21 -8.28
C LEU A 116 4.83 9.39 -8.04
N ARG A 117 4.87 9.81 -6.77
CA ARG A 117 5.94 10.68 -6.28
C ARG A 117 7.24 9.90 -6.30
N ARG A 118 8.35 10.58 -6.63
CA ARG A 118 9.71 10.02 -6.60
C ARG A 118 10.05 9.40 -5.24
N SER A 119 9.59 10.04 -4.15
CA SER A 119 9.76 9.59 -2.77
C SER A 119 8.80 8.47 -2.32
N SER A 120 7.93 7.96 -3.22
CA SER A 120 6.98 6.90 -2.89
C SER A 120 7.73 5.63 -2.46
N SER A 121 7.59 5.31 -1.18
CA SER A 121 8.41 4.30 -0.51
C SER A 121 8.04 2.87 -0.91
N GLY A 122 9.04 1.99 -0.93
CA GLY A 122 8.87 0.56 -1.11
C GLY A 122 8.29 -0.16 0.11
N GLY A 123 7.91 -1.42 -0.12
CA GLY A 123 7.35 -2.29 0.91
C GLY A 123 8.45 -3.03 1.66
N PRO A 124 8.30 -4.34 1.91
CA PRO A 124 9.35 -5.17 2.52
C PRO A 124 10.66 -5.19 1.73
N ASP A 125 10.58 -4.97 0.41
CA ASP A 125 11.71 -4.90 -0.53
C ASP A 125 12.44 -3.55 -0.54
N PHE A 126 11.90 -2.53 0.16
CA PHE A 126 12.40 -1.16 0.18
C PHE A 126 12.57 -0.49 -1.20
N PHE A 127 12.04 -1.08 -2.27
CA PHE A 127 12.19 -0.57 -3.62
C PHE A 127 11.38 0.72 -3.81
N SER A 128 12.06 1.85 -4.01
CA SER A 128 11.44 3.17 -4.18
C SER A 128 10.96 3.41 -5.61
N ALA A 129 9.91 4.23 -5.76
CA ALA A 129 9.37 4.58 -7.07
C ALA A 129 10.39 5.34 -7.95
N GLN A 130 11.30 6.10 -7.34
CA GLN A 130 12.41 6.77 -8.01
C GLN A 130 13.15 5.84 -8.97
N TYR A 131 13.50 4.62 -8.52
CA TYR A 131 14.29 3.70 -9.33
C TYR A 131 13.54 3.26 -10.58
N LEU A 132 12.24 3.00 -10.47
CA LEU A 132 11.43 2.62 -11.62
C LEU A 132 11.24 3.79 -12.59
N LEU A 133 11.02 5.00 -12.06
CA LEU A 133 10.95 6.22 -12.87
C LEU A 133 12.24 6.46 -13.66
N ASP A 134 13.38 6.22 -13.05
CA ASP A 134 14.69 6.42 -13.70
C ASP A 134 15.02 5.32 -14.71
N MET A 135 14.44 4.11 -14.58
CA MET A 135 14.63 3.00 -15.50
C MET A 135 13.70 3.03 -16.72
N ILE A 136 12.52 3.67 -16.63
CA ILE A 136 11.56 3.77 -17.74
C ILE A 136 12.19 4.26 -19.06
N PRO A 137 13.02 5.33 -19.08
CA PRO A 137 13.64 5.80 -20.32
C PRO A 137 14.56 4.77 -21.01
N PHE A 138 15.03 3.76 -20.28
CA PHE A 138 15.95 2.73 -20.74
C PHE A 138 15.26 1.36 -20.90
N GLU A 139 13.94 1.37 -21.14
CA GLU A 139 13.17 0.13 -21.28
C GLU A 139 13.66 -0.75 -22.44
N VAL A 140 14.14 -0.14 -23.54
CA VAL A 140 14.62 -0.88 -24.70
C VAL A 140 15.83 -1.75 -24.35
N GLU A 141 16.75 -1.21 -23.55
CA GLU A 141 17.99 -1.87 -23.16
C GLU A 141 17.80 -2.77 -21.91
N SER A 142 16.96 -2.34 -20.98
CA SER A 142 16.82 -2.99 -19.67
C SER A 142 15.70 -4.02 -19.61
N GLY A 143 14.61 -3.83 -20.38
CA GLY A 143 13.39 -4.64 -20.31
C GLY A 143 12.66 -4.56 -18.95
N VAL A 144 13.02 -3.62 -18.08
CA VAL A 144 12.54 -3.55 -16.70
C VAL A 144 11.03 -3.40 -16.61
N VAL A 145 10.41 -2.54 -17.42
CA VAL A 145 8.95 -2.37 -17.48
C VAL A 145 8.28 -3.64 -18.00
N SER A 146 8.86 -4.29 -19.02
CA SER A 146 8.36 -5.57 -19.53
C SER A 146 8.33 -6.65 -18.43
N GLN A 147 9.44 -6.81 -17.70
CA GLN A 147 9.55 -7.79 -16.62
C GLN A 147 8.66 -7.42 -15.42
N TRP A 148 8.61 -6.13 -15.07
CA TRP A 148 7.73 -5.60 -14.02
C TRP A 148 6.26 -5.88 -14.33
N THR A 149 5.85 -5.74 -15.59
CA THR A 149 4.49 -6.04 -16.06
C THR A 149 4.16 -7.52 -15.85
N GLN A 150 5.09 -8.43 -16.20
CA GLN A 150 4.91 -9.86 -16.00
C GLN A 150 4.79 -10.23 -14.51
N VAL A 151 5.64 -9.67 -13.66
CA VAL A 151 5.57 -9.95 -12.21
C VAL A 151 4.30 -9.34 -11.59
N ALA A 152 3.90 -8.13 -12.00
CA ALA A 152 2.63 -7.55 -11.57
C ALA A 152 1.43 -8.40 -12.00
N GLN A 153 1.47 -9.00 -13.20
CA GLN A 153 0.45 -9.96 -13.65
C GLN A 153 0.39 -11.18 -12.72
N LEU A 154 1.53 -11.81 -12.40
CA LEU A 154 1.58 -12.94 -11.47
C LEU A 154 0.96 -12.60 -10.12
N ILE A 155 1.21 -11.40 -9.60
CA ILE A 155 0.62 -10.91 -8.35
C ILE A 155 -0.90 -10.71 -8.50
N GLY A 156 -1.34 -10.11 -9.61
CA GLY A 156 -2.74 -9.87 -9.95
C GLY A 156 -3.55 -11.17 -10.09
N GLU A 157 -2.89 -12.25 -10.49
CA GLU A 157 -3.48 -13.56 -10.72
C GLU A 157 -3.35 -14.55 -9.55
N ASP A 158 -2.69 -14.15 -8.47
CA ASP A 158 -2.37 -15.03 -7.35
C ASP A 158 -1.55 -16.26 -7.76
N LYS A 159 -0.50 -16.02 -8.56
CA LYS A 159 0.43 -17.03 -9.07
C LYS A 159 1.86 -16.82 -8.56
N VAL A 160 2.02 -16.03 -7.50
CA VAL A 160 3.33 -15.87 -6.85
C VAL A 160 3.68 -17.16 -6.12
N ASN A 161 4.92 -17.63 -6.26
CA ASN A 161 5.40 -18.78 -5.52
C ASN A 161 5.41 -18.53 -4.00
N VAL A 162 5.44 -19.63 -3.24
CA VAL A 162 5.40 -19.56 -1.76
C VAL A 162 6.57 -18.77 -1.17
N GLU A 163 7.75 -18.82 -1.79
CA GLU A 163 8.94 -18.10 -1.29
C GLU A 163 8.83 -16.59 -1.52
N GLY A 164 8.21 -16.16 -2.62
CA GLY A 164 8.01 -14.74 -2.96
C GLY A 164 6.80 -14.10 -2.28
N ALA A 165 5.86 -14.91 -1.78
CA ALA A 165 4.58 -14.44 -1.24
C ALA A 165 4.73 -13.42 -0.10
N ALA A 166 5.70 -13.62 0.81
CA ALA A 166 5.93 -12.69 1.92
C ALA A 166 6.34 -11.28 1.45
N ILE A 167 7.05 -11.17 0.32
CA ILE A 167 7.45 -9.88 -0.25
C ILE A 167 6.32 -9.30 -1.11
N ALA A 168 5.67 -10.14 -1.91
CA ALA A 168 4.59 -9.73 -2.81
C ALA A 168 3.32 -9.29 -2.06
N TYR A 169 2.87 -10.10 -1.10
CA TYR A 169 1.61 -9.90 -0.38
C TYR A 169 1.80 -9.38 1.05
N GLY A 170 3.01 -9.41 1.59
CA GLY A 170 3.31 -8.73 2.84
C GLY A 170 3.33 -7.20 2.71
N ALA A 171 3.64 -6.55 3.83
CA ALA A 171 3.76 -5.11 3.89
C ALA A 171 4.78 -4.69 4.95
N ARG A 172 5.49 -3.59 4.68
CA ARG A 172 6.31 -2.93 5.68
C ARG A 172 5.43 -2.03 6.53
N LEU A 173 5.39 -2.30 7.83
CA LEU A 173 4.58 -1.52 8.77
C LEU A 173 5.35 -0.29 9.25
N ILE A 174 4.73 0.89 9.14
CA ILE A 174 5.26 2.15 9.67
C ILE A 174 4.29 2.70 10.73
N ALA A 175 4.83 3.06 11.90
CA ALA A 175 4.10 3.81 12.91
C ALA A 175 4.10 5.31 12.58
N ILE A 176 2.91 5.89 12.47
CA ILE A 176 2.72 7.34 12.42
C ILE A 176 2.18 7.82 13.78
N PRO A 177 2.80 8.81 14.44
CA PRO A 177 2.30 9.32 15.71
C PRO A 177 0.94 10.00 15.51
N LYS A 178 -0.03 9.64 16.35
CA LYS A 178 -1.27 10.42 16.50
C LYS A 178 -1.09 11.53 17.53
N PRO A 179 -2.00 12.53 17.55
CA PRO A 179 -2.02 13.55 18.61
C PRO A 179 -2.13 12.97 20.02
N ASP A 180 -2.79 11.81 20.18
CA ASP A 180 -2.96 11.10 21.46
C ASP A 180 -1.74 10.24 21.86
N GLY A 181 -0.64 10.28 21.09
CA GLY A 181 0.57 9.48 21.33
C GLY A 181 0.49 8.03 20.83
N SER A 182 -0.71 7.50 20.51
CA SER A 182 -0.85 6.13 19.99
C SER A 182 -0.35 6.02 18.53
N PRO A 183 0.30 4.91 18.13
CA PRO A 183 0.82 4.78 16.76
C PRO A 183 -0.31 4.42 15.78
N ARG A 184 -0.45 5.13 14.66
CA ARG A 184 -1.28 4.71 13.52
C ARG A 184 -0.46 3.77 12.62
N PRO A 185 -0.88 2.51 12.42
CA PRO A 185 -0.22 1.60 11.50
C PRO A 185 -0.46 2.05 10.06
N ILE A 186 0.60 2.14 9.27
CA ILE A 186 0.54 2.24 7.82
C ILE A 186 1.27 1.03 7.24
N ALA A 187 0.52 0.17 6.57
CA ALA A 187 1.06 -0.98 5.86
C ALA A 187 1.44 -0.55 4.43
N ILE A 188 2.73 -0.63 4.12
CA ILE A 188 3.26 -0.29 2.79
C ILE A 188 3.56 -1.59 2.05
N GLY A 189 2.68 -1.98 1.11
CA GLY A 189 2.96 -3.08 0.18
C GLY A 189 4.06 -2.71 -0.81
N CYS A 190 4.74 -3.71 -1.36
CA CYS A 190 5.76 -3.51 -2.40
C CYS A 190 5.16 -2.83 -3.64
N LEU A 191 6.00 -2.15 -4.42
CA LEU A 191 5.51 -1.43 -5.60
C LEU A 191 4.88 -2.37 -6.62
N LEU A 192 5.38 -3.59 -6.79
CA LEU A 192 4.81 -4.60 -7.69
C LEU A 192 3.34 -4.89 -7.36
N ARG A 193 3.04 -5.12 -6.07
CA ARG A 193 1.64 -5.31 -5.60
C ARG A 193 0.79 -4.07 -5.80
N ARG A 194 1.34 -2.88 -5.55
CA ARG A 194 0.60 -1.63 -5.76
C ARG A 194 0.36 -1.33 -7.25
N THR A 195 1.27 -1.73 -8.14
CA THR A 195 1.08 -1.68 -9.59
C THR A 195 -0.11 -2.56 -9.99
N ALA A 196 -0.13 -3.83 -9.58
CA ALA A 196 -1.24 -4.73 -9.84
C ALA A 196 -2.57 -4.16 -9.29
N ALA A 197 -2.56 -3.67 -8.04
CA ALA A 197 -3.72 -3.04 -7.42
C ALA A 197 -4.25 -1.85 -8.24
N ALA A 198 -3.35 -0.97 -8.69
CA ALA A 198 -3.71 0.26 -9.39
C ALA A 198 -4.29 -0.04 -10.78
N ILE A 199 -3.70 -0.97 -11.51
CA ILE A 199 -4.19 -1.40 -12.83
C ILE A 199 -5.60 -2.01 -12.66
N LEU A 200 -5.75 -2.98 -11.75
CA LEU A 200 -7.04 -3.63 -11.50
C LEU A 200 -8.11 -2.64 -11.00
N SER A 201 -7.76 -1.74 -10.08
CA SER A 201 -8.68 -0.72 -9.57
C SER A 201 -9.11 0.25 -10.67
N THR A 202 -8.21 0.57 -11.61
CA THR A 202 -8.52 1.43 -12.76
C THR A 202 -9.46 0.72 -13.73
N ARG A 203 -9.14 -0.52 -14.14
CA ARG A 203 -9.96 -1.32 -15.05
C ARG A 203 -11.38 -1.58 -14.51
N HIS A 204 -11.51 -1.76 -13.21
CA HIS A 204 -12.77 -2.14 -12.57
C HIS A 204 -13.44 -1.02 -11.77
N LYS A 205 -13.01 0.25 -11.97
CA LYS A 205 -13.47 1.42 -11.21
C LYS A 205 -15.00 1.49 -11.07
N HIS A 206 -15.72 1.37 -12.18
CA HIS A 206 -17.18 1.45 -12.23
C HIS A 206 -17.86 0.24 -11.58
N LYS A 207 -17.34 -0.97 -11.79
CA LYS A 207 -17.86 -2.18 -11.13
C LYS A 207 -17.71 -2.10 -9.61
N VAL A 208 -16.55 -1.62 -9.14
CA VAL A 208 -16.30 -1.39 -7.71
C VAL A 208 -17.26 -0.35 -7.15
N GLN A 209 -17.44 0.78 -7.84
CA GLN A 209 -18.38 1.84 -7.43
C GLN A 209 -19.82 1.32 -7.33
N GLN A 210 -20.26 0.53 -8.31
CA GLN A 210 -21.58 -0.09 -8.30
C GLN A 210 -21.74 -1.08 -7.14
N ALA A 211 -20.73 -1.92 -6.89
CA ALA A 211 -20.77 -2.96 -5.86
C ALA A 211 -20.85 -2.40 -4.42
N VAL A 212 -20.26 -1.22 -4.16
CA VAL A 212 -20.34 -0.54 -2.85
C VAL A 212 -21.61 0.30 -2.69
N GLY A 213 -22.32 0.57 -3.78
CA GLY A 213 -23.62 1.22 -3.80
C GLY A 213 -23.59 2.75 -3.85
N ALA A 214 -24.69 3.35 -4.28
CA ALA A 214 -24.81 4.79 -4.56
C ALA A 214 -24.68 5.71 -3.33
N LYS A 215 -24.81 5.16 -2.10
CA LYS A 215 -24.66 5.91 -0.84
C LYS A 215 -23.20 5.98 -0.36
N GLN A 216 -22.27 5.36 -1.09
CA GLN A 216 -20.85 5.40 -0.78
C GLN A 216 -20.17 6.55 -1.54
N PHE A 217 -19.59 7.49 -0.80
CA PHE A 217 -18.92 8.67 -1.38
C PHE A 217 -17.39 8.56 -1.36
N GLY A 218 -16.82 7.61 -0.62
CA GLY A 218 -15.36 7.48 -0.45
C GLY A 218 -14.64 6.68 -1.53
N ILE A 219 -15.37 6.00 -2.42
CA ILE A 219 -14.78 5.07 -3.40
C ILE A 219 -15.22 5.46 -4.80
N ASN A 220 -14.26 5.91 -5.63
CA ASN A 220 -14.45 6.22 -7.04
C ASN A 220 -15.49 7.31 -7.36
N VAL A 221 -15.86 8.15 -6.39
CA VAL A 221 -16.72 9.33 -6.57
C VAL A 221 -15.86 10.59 -6.68
N PRO A 222 -15.84 11.29 -7.83
CA PRO A 222 -15.18 12.59 -7.95
C PRO A 222 -15.71 13.56 -6.88
N SER A 223 -14.81 14.22 -6.16
CA SER A 223 -15.16 15.15 -5.07
C SER A 223 -16.15 14.58 -4.05
N GLY A 224 -16.06 13.27 -3.77
CA GLY A 224 -17.03 12.59 -2.92
C GLY A 224 -17.09 13.13 -1.48
N VAL A 225 -15.98 13.65 -0.96
CA VAL A 225 -15.95 14.29 0.37
C VAL A 225 -16.77 15.57 0.37
N GLU A 226 -16.61 16.42 -0.64
CA GLU A 226 -17.35 17.67 -0.79
C GLU A 226 -18.84 17.39 -1.00
N VAL A 227 -19.18 16.42 -1.86
CA VAL A 227 -20.56 15.98 -2.09
C VAL A 227 -21.20 15.50 -0.79
N PHE A 228 -20.49 14.67 -0.02
CA PHE A 228 -20.99 14.19 1.27
C PHE A 228 -21.19 15.34 2.26
N VAL A 229 -20.21 16.24 2.42
CA VAL A 229 -20.28 17.34 3.39
C VAL A 229 -21.43 18.30 3.08
N HIS A 230 -21.54 18.75 1.83
CA HIS A 230 -22.60 19.67 1.42
C HIS A 230 -23.99 19.00 1.45
N GLY A 231 -24.09 17.76 0.94
CA GLY A 231 -25.33 16.99 0.96
C GLY A 231 -25.81 16.67 2.38
N PHE A 232 -24.90 16.29 3.27
CA PHE A 232 -25.21 16.05 4.68
C PHE A 232 -25.68 17.35 5.36
N LYS A 233 -24.99 18.47 5.14
CA LYS A 233 -25.38 19.78 5.68
C LYS A 233 -26.80 20.17 5.25
N ALA A 234 -27.12 20.03 3.96
CA ALA A 234 -28.46 20.30 3.44
C ALA A 234 -29.52 19.35 4.04
N THR A 235 -29.18 18.06 4.19
CA THR A 235 -30.06 17.06 4.79
C THR A 235 -30.37 17.37 6.24
N VAL A 236 -29.36 17.75 7.04
CA VAL A 236 -29.52 18.16 8.44
C VAL A 236 -30.36 19.43 8.55
N GLN A 237 -30.14 20.42 7.68
CA GLN A 237 -30.95 21.65 7.64
C GLN A 237 -32.41 21.40 7.28
N TRP A 238 -32.68 20.45 6.37
CA TRP A 238 -34.04 20.03 6.06
C TRP A 238 -34.67 19.26 7.22
N ALA A 239 -33.91 18.34 7.83
CA ALA A 239 -34.37 17.53 8.95
C ALA A 239 -34.64 18.35 10.22
N SER A 240 -33.89 19.42 10.47
CA SER A 240 -34.05 20.28 11.65
C SER A 240 -35.37 21.04 11.70
N LYS A 241 -36.16 21.02 10.61
CA LYS A 241 -37.53 21.57 10.58
C LYS A 241 -38.52 20.71 11.38
N ASP A 242 -38.17 19.46 11.67
CA ASP A 242 -38.98 18.48 12.39
C ASP A 242 -38.21 18.02 13.64
N LYS A 243 -38.75 18.30 14.82
CA LYS A 243 -38.12 17.99 16.11
C LYS A 243 -38.01 16.48 16.38
N ASN A 244 -38.70 15.64 15.60
CA ASN A 244 -38.66 14.18 15.75
C ASN A 244 -37.54 13.52 14.92
N ARG A 245 -36.65 14.29 14.30
CA ARG A 245 -35.55 13.78 13.48
C ARG A 245 -34.21 13.99 14.16
N VAL A 246 -33.34 12.99 14.05
CA VAL A 246 -31.98 13.01 14.60
C VAL A 246 -30.96 12.56 13.57
N ALA A 247 -29.75 13.09 13.66
CA ALA A 247 -28.61 12.61 12.90
C ALA A 247 -27.76 11.69 13.76
N VAL A 248 -27.43 10.50 13.24
CA VAL A 248 -26.63 9.50 13.95
C VAL A 248 -25.30 9.32 13.25
N LYS A 249 -24.20 9.42 14.00
CA LYS A 249 -22.85 9.13 13.52
C LYS A 249 -22.40 7.77 14.06
N VAL A 250 -22.01 6.87 13.16
CA VAL A 250 -21.40 5.58 13.49
C VAL A 250 -19.96 5.59 13.02
N ASP A 251 -19.04 5.16 13.88
CA ASP A 251 -17.61 5.02 13.56
C ASP A 251 -17.12 3.63 13.98
N PHE A 252 -16.30 3.01 13.13
CA PHE A 252 -15.81 1.65 13.34
C PHE A 252 -14.39 1.67 13.89
N LYS A 253 -14.19 1.11 15.09
CA LYS A 253 -12.86 0.98 15.70
C LYS A 253 -12.01 0.01 14.89
N ASN A 254 -10.84 0.45 14.42
CA ASN A 254 -9.84 -0.39 13.75
C ASN A 254 -10.36 -1.15 12.50
N ALA A 255 -11.36 -0.60 11.80
CA ALA A 255 -12.13 -1.28 10.75
C ALA A 255 -11.28 -2.09 9.76
N PHE A 256 -10.25 -1.49 9.17
CA PHE A 256 -9.43 -2.13 8.14
C PHE A 256 -8.75 -3.43 8.59
N ASN A 257 -8.40 -3.54 9.88
CA ASN A 257 -7.66 -4.68 10.40
C ASN A 257 -8.55 -5.74 11.07
N ILE A 258 -9.83 -5.43 11.36
CA ILE A 258 -10.76 -6.35 12.04
C ILE A 258 -11.86 -6.89 11.14
N ILE A 259 -11.89 -6.48 9.87
CA ILE A 259 -12.79 -7.06 8.88
C ILE A 259 -12.45 -8.55 8.73
N ARG A 260 -13.48 -9.41 8.80
CA ARG A 260 -13.34 -10.86 8.60
C ARG A 260 -12.90 -11.15 7.17
N ARG A 261 -11.70 -11.74 7.00
CA ARG A 261 -11.11 -11.99 5.67
C ARG A 261 -11.96 -12.94 4.85
N LYS A 262 -12.51 -14.00 5.47
CA LYS A 262 -13.44 -14.91 4.80
C LYS A 262 -14.62 -14.16 4.17
N LYS A 263 -15.23 -13.23 4.92
CA LYS A 263 -16.37 -12.46 4.43
C LYS A 263 -16.00 -11.50 3.30
N LEU A 264 -14.83 -10.88 3.40
CA LEU A 264 -14.27 -10.04 2.33
C LEU A 264 -14.13 -10.86 1.03
N LEU A 265 -13.52 -12.06 1.12
CA LEU A 265 -13.29 -12.93 -0.02
C LEU A 265 -14.60 -13.42 -0.65
N GLU A 266 -15.58 -13.85 0.13
CA GLU A 266 -16.92 -14.22 -0.35
C GLU A 266 -17.63 -13.06 -1.09
N LEU A 267 -17.55 -11.84 -0.54
CA LEU A 267 -18.17 -10.66 -1.14
C LEU A 267 -17.47 -10.25 -2.43
N VAL A 268 -16.14 -10.31 -2.48
CA VAL A 268 -15.37 -10.04 -3.71
C VAL A 268 -15.65 -11.12 -4.75
N GLY A 269 -15.65 -12.39 -4.36
CA GLY A 269 -15.95 -13.51 -5.27
C GLY A 269 -17.34 -13.37 -5.89
N SER A 270 -18.36 -13.00 -5.11
CA SER A 270 -19.73 -12.86 -5.61
C SER A 270 -19.98 -11.56 -6.39
N ARG A 271 -19.46 -10.42 -5.95
CA ARG A 271 -19.79 -9.10 -6.54
C ARG A 271 -18.75 -8.57 -7.52
N LEU A 272 -17.50 -8.98 -7.37
CA LEU A 272 -16.34 -8.48 -8.12
C LEU A 272 -15.40 -9.63 -8.52
N PRO A 273 -15.90 -10.70 -9.16
CA PRO A 273 -15.11 -11.93 -9.39
C PRO A 273 -13.82 -11.69 -10.20
N SER A 274 -13.80 -10.67 -11.06
CA SER A 274 -12.60 -10.27 -11.81
C SER A 274 -11.44 -9.78 -10.93
N LEU A 275 -11.72 -9.37 -9.69
CA LEU A 275 -10.72 -8.95 -8.70
C LEU A 275 -10.37 -10.07 -7.71
N PHE A 276 -11.07 -11.20 -7.76
CA PHE A 276 -11.01 -12.21 -6.70
C PHE A 276 -9.60 -12.74 -6.47
N LYS A 277 -8.87 -13.16 -7.50
CA LYS A 277 -7.52 -13.72 -7.31
C LYS A 277 -6.56 -12.73 -6.66
N TYR A 278 -6.50 -11.50 -7.14
CA TYR A 278 -5.66 -10.47 -6.52
C TYR A 278 -5.98 -10.29 -5.03
N VAL A 279 -7.27 -10.20 -4.69
CA VAL A 279 -7.70 -10.07 -3.28
C VAL A 279 -7.40 -11.35 -2.51
N HIS A 280 -7.60 -12.52 -3.09
CA HIS A 280 -7.27 -13.81 -2.49
C HIS A 280 -5.80 -13.87 -2.09
N GLY A 281 -4.86 -13.66 -3.02
CA GLY A 281 -3.43 -13.66 -2.68
C GLY A 281 -3.05 -12.64 -1.60
N CYS A 282 -3.71 -11.48 -1.59
CA CYS A 282 -3.48 -10.44 -0.58
C CYS A 282 -4.01 -10.76 0.83
N TYR A 283 -5.03 -11.62 0.97
CA TYR A 283 -5.78 -11.78 2.22
C TYR A 283 -5.95 -13.24 2.67
N VAL A 284 -5.53 -14.23 1.89
CA VAL A 284 -5.62 -15.65 2.29
C VAL A 284 -4.64 -15.96 3.41
N LYS A 285 -3.40 -15.48 3.32
CA LYS A 285 -2.36 -15.67 4.34
C LYS A 285 -2.05 -14.34 5.04
N HIS A 286 -1.91 -14.38 6.36
CA HIS A 286 -1.50 -13.26 7.20
C HIS A 286 -0.49 -13.73 8.25
#